data_AF-B6WSZ1-F1
#
_entry.id   AF-B6WSZ1-F1
#
_cell.length_a   1.000
_cell.length_b   1.000
_cell.length_c   1.000
_cell.angle_alpha   90.00
_cell.angle_beta   90.00
_cell.angle_gamma   90.00
#
_symmetry.space_group_name_H-M   'P 1'
#
loop_
_entity.id
_entity.type
_entity.pdbx_description
1 polymer ?
#
loop_
_entity_poly.entity_id
_entity_poly.type
_entity_poly.pdbx_seq_one_letter_code
_entity_poly.pdbx_strand_id
1 'polypeptide(L)'
;MKKMIAILMVLGLVCSSSGLALSAPAQQAVPAATAPAPAAKPAPKAAPQKVEAGYRGNPESKIYHNSSCRYYKSKSVSKTFASPADAKAAGYRPCKVCKG
;
A
#
# COMPACT_ATOMS: atom_id res chain seq x y z
N MET A 1 12.36 -34.52 4.42
CA MET A 1 12.13 -34.98 3.02
C MET A 1 10.87 -35.84 2.98
N LYS A 2 10.05 -35.72 1.93
CA LYS A 2 8.66 -36.22 1.77
C LYS A 2 7.67 -35.36 2.58
N LYS A 3 6.67 -34.70 1.98
CA LYS A 3 5.78 -35.16 0.92
C LYS A 3 5.37 -33.99 0.00
N MET A 4 5.74 -34.12 -1.27
CA MET A 4 5.09 -33.46 -2.41
C MET A 4 3.78 -34.21 -2.70
N ILE A 5 2.83 -33.55 -3.40
CA ILE A 5 1.66 -34.02 -4.18
C ILE A 5 0.55 -32.99 -3.93
N ALA A 6 0.44 -31.93 -4.74
CA ALA A 6 -0.21 -31.86 -6.05
C ALA A 6 -1.75 -31.94 -5.97
N ILE A 7 -2.42 -30.78 -6.02
CA ILE A 7 -3.85 -30.64 -6.32
C ILE A 7 -4.01 -29.58 -7.43
N LEU A 8 -4.01 -30.09 -8.66
CA LEU A 8 -4.96 -29.84 -9.75
C LEU A 8 -5.54 -28.42 -9.92
N MET A 9 -4.78 -27.58 -10.63
CA MET A 9 -5.30 -26.42 -11.35
C MET A 9 -6.15 -26.87 -12.54
N VAL A 10 -7.48 -26.85 -12.35
CA VAL A 10 -8.47 -26.85 -13.42
C VAL A 10 -8.88 -25.40 -13.65
N LEU A 11 -8.57 -24.85 -14.82
CA LEU A 11 -9.50 -24.00 -15.57
C LEU A 11 -8.87 -23.69 -16.93
N GLY A 12 -9.22 -24.51 -17.93
CA GLY A 12 -9.19 -24.08 -19.30
C GLY A 12 -10.35 -23.12 -19.54
N LEU A 13 -10.07 -21.97 -20.16
CA LEU A 13 -11.08 -21.28 -20.94
C LEU A 13 -10.42 -20.75 -22.20
N VAL A 14 -10.82 -21.37 -23.29
CA VAL A 14 -10.24 -21.30 -24.62
C VAL A 14 -10.63 -19.99 -25.31
N CYS A 15 -9.77 -19.63 -26.27
CA CYS A 15 -9.92 -18.60 -27.29
C CYS A 15 -11.37 -18.39 -27.78
N SER A 16 -11.82 -17.13 -27.79
CA SER A 16 -12.88 -16.67 -28.69
C SER A 16 -12.37 -15.50 -29.49
N SER A 17 -12.16 -15.78 -30.77
CA SER A 17 -11.86 -14.87 -31.85
C SER A 17 -13.07 -13.98 -32.17
N SER A 18 -12.82 -12.69 -32.37
CA SER A 18 -13.74 -11.83 -33.12
C SER A 18 -12.89 -10.84 -33.90
N GLY A 19 -12.78 -11.10 -35.21
CA GLY A 19 -12.36 -10.08 -36.17
C GLY A 19 -13.49 -9.10 -36.44
N LEU A 20 -13.14 -7.97 -37.07
CA LEU A 20 -13.91 -7.13 -38.02
C LEU A 20 -13.04 -5.85 -38.20
N ALA A 21 -12.33 -5.71 -39.32
CA ALA A 21 -12.77 -5.09 -40.57
C ALA A 21 -12.81 -3.54 -40.53
N LEU A 22 -12.04 -2.95 -41.45
CA LEU A 22 -11.91 -1.52 -41.78
C LEU A 22 -13.25 -0.84 -42.14
N SER A 23 -13.47 0.38 -41.66
CA SER A 23 -13.90 1.55 -42.47
C SER A 23 -14.04 2.83 -41.62
N ALA A 24 -13.40 3.91 -42.06
CA ALA A 24 -13.73 5.31 -41.74
C ALA A 24 -14.65 5.87 -42.87
N PRO A 25 -15.18 7.12 -42.87
CA PRO A 25 -14.95 8.27 -41.98
C PRO A 25 -16.25 9.06 -41.59
N ALA A 26 -16.05 10.28 -41.06
CA ALA A 26 -16.94 11.46 -41.05
C ALA A 26 -17.61 11.88 -39.71
N GLN A 27 -17.09 13.01 -39.20
CA GLN A 27 -17.69 14.15 -38.47
C GLN A 27 -19.20 14.08 -38.13
N GLN A 28 -19.68 14.60 -36.99
CA GLN A 28 -19.63 16.03 -36.67
C GLN A 28 -20.18 16.38 -35.26
N ALA A 29 -19.65 17.49 -34.73
CA ALA A 29 -20.25 18.50 -33.85
C ALA A 29 -20.49 18.22 -32.34
N VAL A 30 -19.73 18.97 -31.54
CA VAL A 30 -20.15 19.57 -30.25
C VAL A 30 -21.01 20.82 -30.55
N PRO A 31 -21.95 21.24 -29.67
CA PRO A 31 -21.56 22.02 -28.50
C PRO A 31 -22.39 21.84 -27.22
N ALA A 32 -21.73 22.23 -26.12
CA ALA A 32 -22.26 22.87 -24.92
C ALA A 32 -23.01 22.03 -23.86
N ALA A 33 -22.23 21.75 -22.81
CA ALA A 33 -22.54 22.11 -21.43
C ALA A 33 -23.75 21.44 -20.75
N THR A 34 -23.45 20.36 -20.05
CA THR A 34 -23.91 20.21 -18.67
C THR A 34 -22.69 19.77 -17.86
N ALA A 35 -22.22 20.65 -16.98
CA ALA A 35 -21.05 20.39 -16.16
C ALA A 35 -21.28 19.13 -15.30
N PRO A 36 -20.47 18.06 -15.43
CA PRO A 36 -20.38 17.09 -14.37
C PRO A 36 -19.60 17.74 -13.24
N ALA A 37 -20.17 17.74 -12.04
CA ALA A 37 -19.42 17.96 -10.81
C ALA A 37 -18.09 17.18 -10.89
N PRO A 38 -16.94 17.74 -10.46
CA PRO A 38 -15.70 17.00 -10.47
C PRO A 38 -15.91 15.75 -9.61
N ALA A 39 -15.91 14.60 -10.27
CA ALA A 39 -15.76 13.32 -9.59
C ALA A 39 -14.54 13.47 -8.67
N ALA A 40 -14.80 13.40 -7.37
CA ALA A 40 -13.74 13.42 -6.37
C ALA A 40 -12.77 12.28 -6.73
N LYS A 41 -11.59 12.64 -7.25
CA LYS A 41 -10.44 11.75 -7.26
C LYS A 41 -10.37 11.15 -5.86
N PRO A 42 -10.21 9.82 -5.70
CA PRO A 42 -9.90 9.24 -4.41
C PRO A 42 -8.74 10.05 -3.84
N ALA A 43 -8.96 10.65 -2.67
CA ALA A 43 -7.93 11.41 -1.98
C ALA A 43 -6.64 10.59 -2.00
N PRO A 44 -5.48 11.19 -2.35
CA PRO A 44 -4.22 10.47 -2.29
C PRO A 44 -4.14 9.81 -0.92
N LYS A 45 -4.10 8.46 -0.89
CA LYS A 45 -3.74 7.72 0.32
C LYS A 45 -2.47 8.39 0.82
N ALA A 46 -2.57 9.04 1.99
CA ALA A 46 -1.54 9.90 2.54
C ALA A 46 -0.17 9.29 2.27
N ALA A 47 0.61 9.94 1.40
CA ALA A 47 1.95 9.50 1.09
C ALA A 47 2.69 9.36 2.44
N PRO A 48 3.38 8.23 2.69
CA PRO A 48 4.10 8.05 3.93
C PRO A 48 5.08 9.22 4.05
N GLN A 49 4.83 10.10 5.01
CA GLN A 49 5.69 11.25 5.27
C GLN A 49 7.05 10.68 5.64
N LYS A 50 8.01 10.86 4.74
CA LYS A 50 9.39 10.40 4.87
C LYS A 50 10.05 11.18 5.99
N VAL A 51 9.80 10.78 7.23
CA VAL A 51 10.70 11.04 8.34
C VAL A 51 11.71 9.91 8.38
N GLU A 52 12.73 10.02 7.54
CA GLU A 52 13.93 9.17 7.58
C GLU A 52 14.82 9.58 8.75
N ALA A 53 14.30 9.33 9.94
CA ALA A 53 15.12 9.09 11.10
C ALA A 53 14.58 7.76 11.64
N GLY A 54 15.41 6.72 11.59
CA GLY A 54 14.99 5.33 11.78
C GLY A 54 14.08 5.12 12.99
N TYR A 55 13.25 4.07 12.95
CA TYR A 55 12.33 3.76 14.03
C TYR A 55 12.98 2.80 15.00
N ARG A 56 12.72 2.96 16.29
CA ARG A 56 13.21 2.03 17.31
C ARG A 56 12.06 1.45 18.12
N GLY A 57 12.08 0.14 18.38
CA GLY A 57 11.09 -0.56 19.17
C GLY A 57 11.63 -1.27 20.40
N ASN A 58 10.82 -1.28 21.45
CA ASN A 58 11.04 -2.08 22.64
C ASN A 58 10.55 -3.52 22.39
N PRO A 59 11.43 -4.53 22.43
CA PRO A 59 11.04 -5.92 22.19
C PRO A 59 10.11 -6.51 23.25
N GLU A 60 10.12 -5.99 24.47
CA GLU A 60 9.26 -6.44 25.58
C GLU A 60 7.84 -5.93 25.42
N SER A 61 7.65 -4.62 25.22
CA SER A 61 6.31 -4.02 25.13
C SER A 61 5.73 -4.02 23.71
N LYS A 62 6.52 -4.40 22.70
CA LYS A 62 6.16 -4.33 21.28
C LYS A 62 5.69 -2.93 20.87
N ILE A 63 6.27 -1.88 21.44
CA ILE A 63 5.99 -0.49 21.05
C ILE A 63 7.17 0.06 20.26
N TYR A 64 6.89 0.73 19.14
CA TYR A 64 7.90 1.45 18.36
C TYR A 64 7.73 2.98 18.44
N HIS A 65 8.83 3.68 18.25
CA HIS A 65 8.98 5.13 18.39
C HIS A 65 9.76 5.70 17.19
N ASN A 66 9.33 6.86 16.69
CA ASN A 66 10.16 7.71 15.82
C ASN A 66 11.22 8.48 16.61
N SER A 67 12.16 9.10 15.88
CA SER A 67 13.26 9.89 16.42
C SER A 67 12.84 11.11 17.25
N SER A 68 11.65 11.66 17.00
CA SER A 68 11.09 12.80 17.74
C SER A 68 10.49 12.39 19.09
N CYS A 69 10.36 11.08 19.37
CA CYS A 69 9.81 10.61 20.62
C CYS A 69 10.80 10.78 21.77
N ARG A 70 10.33 11.27 22.92
CA ARG A 70 11.11 11.32 24.18
C ARG A 70 11.69 9.95 24.58
N TYR A 71 11.03 8.86 24.21
CA TYR A 71 11.44 7.48 24.53
C TYR A 71 12.33 6.83 23.47
N TYR A 72 12.64 7.52 22.37
CA TYR A 72 13.42 6.97 21.26
C TYR A 72 14.84 6.51 21.66
N LYS A 73 15.45 7.22 22.62
CA LYS A 73 16.81 6.94 23.13
C LYS A 73 16.81 6.11 24.41
N SER A 74 15.66 5.58 24.83
CA SER A 74 15.57 4.72 26.02
C SER A 74 16.31 3.40 25.80
N LYS A 75 16.98 2.91 26.84
CA LYS A 75 17.82 1.69 26.81
C LYS A 75 17.04 0.41 26.45
N SER A 76 15.75 0.38 26.76
CA SER A 76 14.83 -0.72 26.44
C SER A 76 14.49 -0.80 24.95
N VAL A 77 14.77 0.23 24.16
CA VAL A 77 14.38 0.33 22.75
C VAL A 77 15.57 -0.07 21.86
N SER A 78 15.78 -1.38 21.74
CA SER A 78 16.96 -1.97 21.10
C SER A 78 16.74 -2.41 19.65
N LYS A 79 15.50 -2.71 19.24
CA LYS A 79 15.20 -3.11 17.86
C LYS A 79 15.07 -1.87 16.99
N THR A 80 15.65 -1.89 15.80
CA THR A 80 15.57 -0.78 14.84
C THR A 80 14.81 -1.25 13.59
N PHE A 81 13.98 -0.38 13.04
CA PHE A 81 13.20 -0.60 11.83
C PHE A 81 13.50 0.50 10.81
N ALA A 82 13.52 0.13 9.54
CA ALA A 82 13.70 1.07 8.44
C ALA A 82 12.45 1.95 8.24
N SER A 83 11.26 1.38 8.47
CA SER A 83 9.99 2.08 8.30
C SER A 83 8.97 1.72 9.39
N PRO A 84 7.89 2.52 9.56
CA PRO A 84 6.82 2.18 10.49
C PRO A 84 5.98 1.00 9.97
N ALA A 85 6.02 0.72 8.66
CA ALA A 85 5.37 -0.46 8.08
C ALA A 85 6.10 -1.73 8.51
N ASP A 86 7.44 -1.72 8.49
CA ASP A 86 8.25 -2.88 8.93
C ASP A 86 8.04 -3.16 10.42
N ALA A 87 7.97 -2.11 11.25
CA ALA A 87 7.66 -2.26 12.66
C ALA A 87 6.29 -2.93 12.88
N LYS A 88 5.27 -2.48 12.14
CA LYS A 88 3.91 -3.08 12.20
C LYS A 88 3.91 -4.52 11.71
N ALA A 89 4.60 -4.82 10.61
CA ALA A 89 4.75 -6.17 10.09
C ALA A 89 5.46 -7.10 11.08
N ALA A 90 6.42 -6.58 11.84
CA ALA A 90 7.09 -7.28 12.94
C ALA A 90 6.23 -7.42 14.22
N GLY A 91 4.97 -6.97 14.21
CA GLY A 91 4.04 -7.06 15.33
C GLY A 91 4.16 -5.94 16.36
N TYR A 92 4.84 -4.84 16.03
CA TYR A 92 4.97 -3.69 16.93
C TYR A 92 3.84 -2.69 16.70
N ARG A 93 3.35 -2.13 17.80
CA ARG A 93 2.33 -1.09 17.83
C ARG A 93 2.97 0.30 17.91
N PRO A 94 2.35 1.32 17.31
CA PRO A 94 2.84 2.68 17.42
C PRO A 94 2.74 3.19 18.85
N CYS A 95 3.74 3.94 19.30
CA CYS A 95 3.66 4.66 20.57
C CYS A 95 2.49 5.64 20.55
N LYS A 96 1.70 5.67 21.63
CA LYS A 96 0.54 6.57 21.74
C LYS A 96 0.92 8.05 21.75
N VAL A 97 2.15 8.37 22.18
CA VAL A 97 2.68 9.74 22.32
C VAL A 97 3.19 10.26 20.98
N CYS A 98 4.09 9.52 20.32
CA CYS A 98 4.67 9.97 19.03
C CYS A 98 3.93 9.45 17.80
N LYS A 99 2.89 8.62 17.97
CA LYS A 99 2.12 7.93 16.92
C LYS A 99 2.92 6.96 16.05
N GLY A 100 4.04 6.48 16.59
CA GLY A 100 4.98 5.63 15.86
C GLY A 100 5.83 6.49 14.97
#